data_AF-A0A451B497-F1
#
_entry.id   AF-A0A451B497-F1
#
_cell.length_a   1.000
_cell.length_b   1.000
_cell.length_c   1.000
_cell.angle_alpha   90.00
_cell.angle_beta   90.00
_cell.angle_gamma   90.00
#
_symmetry.space_group_name_H-M   'P 1'
#
loop_
_entity.id
_entity.type
_entity.pdbx_description
1 polymer ?
#
loop_
_entity_poly.entity_id
_entity_poly.type
_entity_poly.pdbx_seq_one_letter_code
_entity_poly.pdbx_strand_id
1 'polypeptide(L)'
;MVQSGLFATIALLIGWRLGVRYCHANASMNIIPAMNTIPNHNPKPLTGKLPIGLSDFPRLIREGYAYVDKSRLIQSVLDSSAKVLLLPRPRRFGKTLNLSMLRAFFDRDTPGSAELFRGLAIERAGEAYTAHRGRYPVVFLTLKDIKTNNWENCLGHLRQVIATECYRHEWLLDGNILNAEEQELFLAIKGRRASQYELEASLSHLLIWLERATGERVVLLIDEYDTPIHAGYQSGFYE
;
A
#
# COMPACT_ATOMS: atom_id res chain seq x y z
N MET A 1 13.23 25.67 -26.94
CA MET A 1 12.18 24.74 -27.42
C MET A 1 11.90 23.76 -26.30
N VAL A 2 10.64 23.66 -25.91
CA VAL A 2 10.13 23.25 -24.59
C VAL A 2 10.14 21.73 -24.38
N GLN A 3 10.28 21.35 -23.11
CA GLN A 3 10.19 20.02 -22.49
C GLN A 3 9.01 19.15 -22.96
N SER A 4 9.26 17.85 -23.04
CA SER A 4 8.30 16.74 -23.13
C SER A 4 8.97 15.50 -22.51
N GLY A 5 8.50 14.75 -21.51
CA GLY A 5 7.29 14.78 -20.67
C GLY A 5 7.23 13.43 -19.94
N LEU A 6 7.17 13.44 -18.58
CA LEU A 6 6.17 12.73 -17.73
C LEU A 6 5.93 11.22 -18.04
N PHE A 7 6.11 10.22 -17.16
CA PHE A 7 5.71 10.04 -15.76
C PHE A 7 6.22 8.68 -15.23
N ALA A 8 6.52 8.58 -13.93
CA ALA A 8 6.17 7.40 -13.11
C ALA A 8 6.13 7.81 -11.63
N THR A 9 5.03 8.48 -11.26
CA THR A 9 4.74 8.90 -9.90
C THR A 9 4.38 7.68 -9.05
N ILE A 10 5.22 7.36 -8.06
CA ILE A 10 4.91 6.39 -7.00
C ILE A 10 3.77 6.95 -6.16
N ALA A 11 2.68 6.20 -6.12
CA ALA A 11 1.43 6.67 -5.58
C ALA A 11 0.43 5.51 -5.42
N LEU A 12 -0.38 5.54 -4.34
CA LEU A 12 -1.68 4.85 -4.32
C LEU A 12 -2.37 5.15 -5.67
N LEU A 13 -2.93 4.16 -6.33
CA LEU A 13 -3.59 4.32 -7.64
C LEU A 13 -5.01 3.76 -7.51
N ILE A 14 -5.88 4.51 -6.84
CA ILE A 14 -7.32 4.21 -6.87
C ILE A 14 -7.95 5.14 -7.91
N GLY A 15 -7.99 4.70 -9.16
CA GLY A 15 -8.69 5.38 -10.24
C GLY A 15 -10.11 4.85 -10.37
N TRP A 16 -11.09 5.49 -9.72
CA TRP A 16 -12.51 5.22 -9.94
C TRP A 16 -13.11 6.23 -10.92
N ARG A 17 -13.70 5.73 -12.01
CA ARG A 17 -14.57 6.52 -12.89
C ARG A 17 -15.94 5.84 -12.92
N LEU A 18 -16.75 6.08 -11.88
CA LEU A 18 -18.19 5.98 -12.03
C LEU A 18 -18.65 7.22 -12.80
N GLY A 19 -19.52 7.03 -13.79
CA GLY A 19 -19.96 8.06 -14.71
C GLY A 19 -20.54 9.28 -14.00
N VAL A 20 -19.77 10.36 -13.96
CA VAL A 20 -20.26 11.72 -13.77
C VAL A 20 -19.57 12.60 -14.82
N ARG A 21 -20.39 13.42 -15.49
CA ARG A 21 -20.01 14.28 -16.61
C ARG A 21 -18.89 15.26 -16.22
N TYR A 22 -18.04 15.55 -17.21
CA TYR A 22 -16.95 16.53 -17.17
C TYR A 22 -17.38 17.90 -16.61
N CYS A 23 -16.57 18.44 -15.70
CA CYS A 23 -16.29 19.87 -15.59
C CYS A 23 -14.79 20.06 -15.33
N HIS A 24 -14.14 20.90 -16.14
CA HIS A 24 -12.77 21.35 -15.97
C HIS A 24 -12.55 22.03 -14.60
N ALA A 25 -11.48 21.70 -13.88
CA ALA A 25 -10.74 22.64 -13.03
C ALA A 25 -9.44 22.03 -12.47
N ASN A 26 -8.33 22.73 -12.74
CA ASN A 26 -7.05 22.85 -12.02
C ASN A 26 -6.61 21.77 -11.01
N ALA A 27 -5.44 21.20 -11.29
CA ALA A 27 -4.62 20.43 -10.36
C ALA A 27 -4.25 21.29 -9.14
N SER A 28 -4.94 21.05 -8.03
CA SER A 28 -4.65 21.63 -6.72
C SER A 28 -4.17 20.49 -5.81
N MET A 29 -3.01 20.69 -5.19
CA MET A 29 -2.40 19.75 -4.24
C MET A 29 -3.24 19.76 -2.95
N ASN A 30 -4.22 18.86 -2.85
CA ASN A 30 -5.10 18.77 -1.68
C ASN A 30 -4.36 18.16 -0.50
N ILE A 31 -3.81 19.01 0.36
CA ILE A 31 -3.50 18.66 1.75
C ILE A 31 -4.84 18.38 2.43
N ILE A 32 -5.06 17.13 2.87
CA ILE A 32 -6.26 16.77 3.65
C ILE A 32 -6.29 17.66 4.90
N PRO A 33 -7.35 18.48 5.10
CA PRO A 33 -7.46 19.29 6.30
C PRO A 33 -7.53 18.37 7.52
N ALA A 34 -6.90 18.80 8.62
CA ALA A 34 -6.86 18.08 9.87
C ALA A 34 -8.25 17.56 10.25
N MET A 35 -8.29 16.27 10.61
CA MET A 35 -9.47 15.52 11.06
C MET A 35 -10.44 16.41 11.83
N ASN A 36 -11.60 16.69 11.22
CA ASN A 36 -12.69 17.36 11.90
C ASN A 36 -13.22 16.41 12.98
N THR A 37 -12.88 16.66 14.24
CA THR A 37 -13.38 15.92 15.40
C THR A 37 -14.84 16.27 15.63
N ILE A 38 -15.76 15.48 15.05
CA ILE A 38 -17.15 15.44 15.54
C ILE A 38 -17.11 14.70 16.88
N PRO A 39 -17.68 15.25 17.97
CA PRO A 39 -17.59 14.64 19.28
C PRO A 39 -18.56 13.45 19.39
N ASN A 40 -18.13 12.48 20.20
CA ASN A 40 -18.95 11.44 20.81
C ASN A 40 -19.22 10.16 20.00
N HIS A 41 -18.15 9.40 19.75
CA HIS A 41 -18.24 7.95 19.82
C HIS A 41 -17.10 7.50 20.71
N ASN A 42 -17.38 6.95 21.88
CA ASN A 42 -16.36 6.35 22.73
C ASN A 42 -16.10 4.95 22.15
N PRO A 43 -15.04 4.68 21.35
CA PRO A 43 -14.77 3.32 20.91
C PRO A 43 -14.40 2.57 22.19
N LYS A 44 -15.22 1.60 22.59
CA LYS A 44 -14.91 0.74 23.72
C LYS A 44 -13.57 0.05 23.38
N PRO A 45 -12.46 0.31 24.11
CA PRO A 45 -11.22 -0.37 23.81
C PRO A 45 -11.48 -1.87 23.96
N LEU A 46 -11.11 -2.66 22.96
CA LEU A 46 -11.08 -4.10 23.11
C LEU A 46 -10.15 -4.39 24.30
N THR A 47 -10.68 -4.97 25.37
CA THR A 47 -9.96 -5.12 26.65
C THR A 47 -8.88 -6.17 26.49
N GLY A 48 -7.61 -5.77 26.55
CA GLY A 48 -6.47 -6.64 26.29
C GLY A 48 -5.13 -6.04 26.70
N LYS A 49 -4.04 -6.81 26.56
CA LYS A 49 -2.68 -6.31 26.79
C LYS A 49 -2.36 -5.17 25.81
N LEU A 50 -1.50 -4.23 26.20
CA LEU A 50 -1.05 -3.17 25.30
C LEU A 50 -0.15 -3.74 24.20
N PRO A 51 -0.43 -3.47 22.91
CA PRO A 51 0.38 -3.96 21.78
C PRO A 51 1.66 -3.13 21.61
N ILE A 52 2.62 -3.27 22.53
CA ILE A 52 3.89 -2.55 22.46
C ILE A 52 4.73 -3.15 21.32
N GLY A 53 5.00 -2.33 20.30
CA GLY A 53 5.81 -2.74 19.14
C GLY A 53 5.11 -3.68 18.15
N LEU A 54 3.83 -4.00 18.36
CA LEU A 54 3.04 -4.81 17.44
C LEU A 54 2.34 -3.93 16.42
N SER A 55 2.75 -4.06 15.15
CA SER A 55 2.20 -3.30 14.03
C SER A 55 1.48 -4.16 12.98
N ASP A 56 1.21 -5.42 13.32
CA ASP A 56 0.42 -6.34 12.50
C ASP A 56 -1.03 -6.35 12.99
N PHE A 57 -1.93 -5.77 12.21
CA PHE A 57 -3.35 -5.64 12.56
C PHE A 57 -4.05 -7.01 12.70
N PRO A 58 -3.91 -7.97 11.76
CA PRO A 58 -4.52 -9.28 11.92
C PRO A 58 -4.14 -9.99 13.22
N ARG A 59 -2.84 -9.99 13.56
CA ARG A 59 -2.31 -10.58 14.80
C ARG A 59 -2.83 -9.84 16.03
N LEU A 60 -2.85 -8.51 15.99
CA LEU A 60 -3.34 -7.66 17.08
C LEU A 60 -4.79 -8.03 17.45
N ILE A 61 -5.67 -8.15 16.46
CA ILE A 61 -7.07 -8.50 16.66
C ILE A 61 -7.22 -9.96 17.15
N ARG A 62 -6.54 -10.91 16.50
CA ARG A 62 -6.66 -12.35 16.83
C ARG A 62 -6.13 -12.70 18.21
N GLU A 63 -5.02 -12.08 18.63
CA GLU A 63 -4.43 -12.29 19.96
C GLU A 63 -5.13 -11.45 21.05
N GLY A 64 -6.16 -10.67 20.71
CA GLY A 64 -6.97 -9.93 21.68
C GLY A 64 -6.23 -8.78 22.38
N TYR A 65 -5.33 -8.08 21.69
CA TYR A 65 -4.68 -6.89 22.23
C TYR A 65 -5.62 -5.69 22.29
N ALA A 66 -5.28 -4.72 23.14
CA ALA A 66 -5.96 -3.44 23.17
C ALA A 66 -5.82 -2.70 21.83
N TYR A 67 -6.96 -2.43 21.20
CA TYR A 67 -7.03 -1.74 19.91
C TYR A 67 -7.94 -0.51 20.02
N VAL A 68 -7.43 0.63 19.54
CA VAL A 68 -8.25 1.83 19.30
C VAL A 68 -8.74 1.75 17.86
N ASP A 69 -10.05 1.63 17.70
CA ASP A 69 -10.67 1.49 16.38
C ASP A 69 -10.41 2.71 15.49
N LYS A 70 -9.62 2.50 14.44
CA LYS A 70 -9.32 3.48 13.38
C LYS A 70 -9.86 3.02 12.02
N SER A 71 -10.76 2.05 11.99
CA SER A 71 -11.27 1.45 10.76
C SER A 71 -12.06 2.42 9.88
N ARG A 72 -12.53 3.56 10.42
CA ARG A 72 -13.06 4.67 9.60
C ARG A 72 -12.05 5.24 8.60
N LEU A 73 -10.75 5.06 8.82
CA LEU A 73 -9.73 5.39 7.82
C LEU A 73 -10.02 4.69 6.48
N ILE A 74 -10.55 3.47 6.49
CA ILE A 74 -10.91 2.73 5.28
C ILE A 74 -12.02 3.48 4.51
N GLN A 75 -13.05 3.99 5.20
CA GLN A 75 -14.08 4.82 4.57
C GLN A 75 -13.45 6.07 3.95
N SER A 76 -12.61 6.79 4.69
CA SER A 76 -11.94 7.99 4.20
C SER A 76 -11.06 7.74 2.97
N VAL A 77 -10.43 6.56 2.89
CA VAL A 77 -9.66 6.12 1.71
C VAL A 77 -10.60 5.87 0.53
N LEU A 78 -11.74 5.22 0.74
CA LEU A 78 -12.71 4.89 -0.31
C LEU A 78 -13.49 6.11 -0.82
N ASP A 79 -13.78 7.08 0.05
CA ASP A 79 -14.47 8.32 -0.31
C ASP A 79 -13.55 9.34 -0.99
N SER A 80 -12.23 9.12 -0.93
CA SER A 80 -11.24 10.01 -1.52
C SER A 80 -11.21 9.91 -3.04
N SER A 81 -11.30 11.05 -3.73
CA SER A 81 -11.06 11.15 -5.17
C SER A 81 -9.57 11.16 -5.54
N ALA A 82 -8.68 11.29 -4.55
CA ALA A 82 -7.26 11.28 -4.78
C ALA A 82 -6.82 9.87 -5.20
N LYS A 83 -6.18 9.78 -6.36
CA LYS A 83 -5.52 8.54 -6.77
C LYS A 83 -4.49 8.16 -5.71
N VAL A 84 -3.67 9.14 -5.34
CA VAL A 84 -2.54 9.05 -4.41
C VAL A 84 -2.93 9.56 -3.02
N LEU A 85 -2.72 8.75 -1.99
CA LEU A 85 -2.83 9.19 -0.60
C LEU A 85 -1.47 9.18 0.08
N LEU A 86 -0.96 10.37 0.39
CA LEU A 86 0.22 10.53 1.24
C LEU A 86 -0.24 10.72 2.69
N LEU A 87 0.11 9.77 3.56
CA LEU A 87 -0.08 9.94 4.99
C LEU A 87 1.12 10.72 5.54
N PRO A 88 0.96 12.01 5.95
CA PRO A 88 2.05 12.86 6.43
C PRO A 88 2.72 12.23 7.66
N ARG A 89 3.83 12.75 8.19
CA ARG A 89 4.63 12.14 9.30
C ARG A 89 4.28 12.61 10.73
N PRO A 90 3.04 12.44 11.27
CA PRO A 90 2.84 12.56 12.70
C PRO A 90 3.50 11.37 13.38
N ARG A 91 4.44 11.65 14.28
CA ARG A 91 5.14 10.64 15.06
C ARG A 91 4.14 9.83 15.90
N ARG A 92 4.33 8.51 15.97
CA ARG A 92 3.54 7.57 16.79
C ARG A 92 2.04 7.50 16.46
N PHE A 93 1.63 7.92 15.27
CA PHE A 93 0.23 7.83 14.83
C PHE A 93 -0.24 6.39 14.53
N GLY A 94 0.68 5.43 14.47
CA GLY A 94 0.39 4.04 14.15
C GLY A 94 0.24 3.79 12.66
N LYS A 95 1.03 4.47 11.82
CA LYS A 95 0.98 4.35 10.35
C LYS A 95 1.13 2.91 9.86
N THR A 96 2.16 2.21 10.31
CA THR A 96 2.39 0.80 9.94
C THR A 96 1.19 -0.06 10.31
N LEU A 97 0.63 0.13 11.51
CA LEU A 97 -0.58 -0.59 11.93
C LEU A 97 -1.79 -0.24 11.05
N ASN A 98 -1.97 1.02 10.69
CA ASN A 98 -3.04 1.46 9.80
C ASN A 98 -2.88 0.91 8.38
N LEU A 99 -1.66 0.85 7.84
CA LEU A 99 -1.38 0.23 6.54
C LEU A 99 -1.59 -1.28 6.59
N SER A 100 -1.20 -1.94 7.69
CA SER A 100 -1.50 -3.36 7.93
C SER A 100 -3.02 -3.61 7.99
N MET A 101 -3.79 -2.70 8.61
CA MET A 101 -5.26 -2.74 8.60
C MET A 101 -5.84 -2.54 7.20
N LEU A 102 -5.34 -1.57 6.42
CA LEU A 102 -5.78 -1.35 5.03
C LEU A 102 -5.48 -2.56 4.16
N ARG A 103 -4.30 -3.16 4.30
CA ARG A 103 -3.94 -4.42 3.65
C ARG A 103 -4.93 -5.52 4.04
N ALA A 104 -5.15 -5.75 5.33
CA ALA A 104 -6.05 -6.80 5.81
C ALA A 104 -7.50 -6.61 5.32
N PHE A 105 -7.92 -5.35 5.10
CA PHE A 105 -9.23 -5.04 4.56
C PHE A 105 -9.32 -5.31 3.06
N PHE A 106 -8.40 -4.79 2.25
CA PHE A 106 -8.51 -4.86 0.79
C PHE A 106 -7.99 -6.17 0.19
N ASP A 107 -6.94 -6.74 0.77
CA ASP A 107 -6.17 -7.85 0.21
C ASP A 107 -7.04 -9.11 0.14
N ARG A 108 -7.25 -9.58 -1.09
CA ARG A 108 -8.01 -10.79 -1.39
C ARG A 108 -7.41 -12.05 -0.79
N ASP A 109 -6.11 -12.04 -0.54
CA ASP A 109 -5.38 -13.19 0.02
C ASP A 109 -5.35 -13.17 1.55
N THR A 110 -5.97 -12.17 2.21
CA THR A 110 -6.03 -12.12 3.69
C THR A 110 -7.02 -13.16 4.23
N PRO A 111 -6.56 -14.19 4.97
CA PRO A 111 -7.44 -15.18 5.55
C PRO A 111 -8.32 -14.55 6.62
N GLY A 112 -9.60 -14.91 6.68
CA GLY A 112 -10.50 -14.48 7.76
C GLY A 112 -10.71 -12.96 7.84
N SER A 113 -10.60 -12.22 6.72
CA SER A 113 -10.74 -10.76 6.71
C SER A 113 -12.06 -10.31 7.34
N ALA A 114 -13.18 -11.01 7.11
CA ALA A 114 -14.46 -10.69 7.73
C ALA A 114 -14.43 -10.75 9.27
N GLU A 115 -13.71 -11.70 9.87
CA GLU A 115 -13.59 -11.80 11.34
C GLU A 115 -12.76 -10.65 11.92
N LEU A 116 -11.73 -10.20 11.20
CA LEU A 116 -10.83 -9.13 11.65
C LEU A 116 -11.52 -7.79 11.85
N PHE A 117 -12.61 -7.54 11.11
CA PHE A 117 -13.35 -6.28 11.16
C PHE A 117 -14.66 -6.36 11.94
N ARG A 118 -14.98 -7.52 12.54
CA ARG A 118 -16.22 -7.71 13.29
C ARG A 118 -16.29 -6.74 14.47
N GLY A 119 -17.40 -6.02 14.56
CA GLY A 119 -17.67 -5.03 15.61
C GLY A 119 -16.94 -3.69 15.43
N LEU A 120 -16.06 -3.54 14.44
CA LEU A 120 -15.37 -2.28 14.14
C LEU A 120 -16.26 -1.33 13.34
N ALA A 121 -15.95 -0.03 13.36
CA ALA A 121 -16.72 1.02 12.72
C ALA A 121 -16.91 0.81 11.20
N ILE A 122 -15.93 0.22 10.52
CA ILE A 122 -16.04 -0.09 9.07
C ILE A 122 -17.12 -1.14 8.76
N GLU A 123 -17.39 -2.09 9.66
CA GLU A 123 -18.45 -3.09 9.44
C GLU A 123 -19.83 -2.42 9.46
N ARG A 124 -19.98 -1.34 10.25
CA ARG A 124 -21.21 -0.57 10.39
C ARG A 124 -21.35 0.53 9.33
N ALA A 125 -20.38 0.66 8.43
CA ALA A 125 -20.33 1.69 7.39
C ALA A 125 -21.41 1.53 6.32
N GLY A 126 -21.91 0.30 6.14
CA GLY A 126 -22.83 -0.08 5.07
C GLY A 126 -22.16 -0.86 3.95
N GLU A 127 -23.00 -1.48 3.12
CA GLU A 127 -22.61 -2.43 2.08
C GLU A 127 -21.66 -1.82 1.04
N ALA A 128 -21.88 -0.55 0.69
CA ALA A 128 -21.03 0.19 -0.25
C ALA A 128 -19.55 0.16 0.14
N TYR A 129 -19.22 0.11 1.44
CA TYR A 129 -17.84 0.02 1.91
C TYR A 129 -17.41 -1.44 2.11
N THR A 130 -18.25 -2.29 2.71
CA THR A 130 -17.88 -3.67 3.01
C THR A 130 -17.72 -4.53 1.76
N ALA A 131 -18.32 -4.16 0.62
CA ALA A 131 -18.14 -4.81 -0.68
C ALA A 131 -16.68 -4.75 -1.21
N HIS A 132 -15.85 -3.87 -0.65
CA HIS A 132 -14.43 -3.75 -1.00
C HIS A 132 -13.53 -4.70 -0.18
N ARG A 133 -14.08 -5.38 0.82
CA ARG A 133 -13.32 -6.23 1.73
C ARG A 133 -12.89 -7.51 1.02
N GLY A 134 -11.59 -7.81 1.05
CA GLY A 134 -11.00 -9.02 0.45
C GLY A 134 -11.17 -9.10 -1.07
N ARG A 135 -11.27 -7.94 -1.75
CA ARG A 135 -11.58 -7.88 -3.18
C ARG A 135 -10.33 -7.70 -4.05
N TYR A 136 -9.35 -6.94 -3.59
CA TYR A 136 -8.28 -6.40 -4.44
C TYR A 136 -6.98 -7.19 -4.27
N PRO A 137 -6.20 -7.38 -5.34
CA PRO A 137 -4.77 -7.64 -5.16
C PRO A 137 -4.15 -6.42 -4.46
N VAL A 138 -3.43 -6.67 -3.37
CA VAL A 138 -2.63 -5.64 -2.70
C VAL A 138 -1.16 -5.89 -3.01
N VAL A 139 -0.39 -4.84 -3.21
CA VAL A 139 1.08 -4.86 -3.20
C VAL A 139 1.54 -4.07 -1.97
N PHE A 140 2.33 -4.69 -1.09
CA PHE A 140 2.75 -4.07 0.16
C PHE A 140 4.27 -4.07 0.31
N LEU A 141 4.88 -2.88 0.34
CA LEU A 141 6.32 -2.69 0.49
C LEU A 141 6.62 -1.95 1.79
N THR A 142 7.61 -2.41 2.55
CA THR A 142 8.16 -1.66 3.68
C THR A 142 9.61 -1.29 3.40
N LEU A 143 9.93 0.01 3.47
CA LEU A 143 11.28 0.51 3.24
C LEU A 143 12.01 0.87 4.55
N LYS A 144 11.46 0.46 5.69
CA LYS A 144 11.96 0.75 7.04
C LYS A 144 13.44 0.38 7.25
N ASP A 145 13.88 -0.71 6.64
CA ASP A 145 15.21 -1.28 6.86
C ASP A 145 16.24 -0.82 5.80
N ILE A 146 15.86 0.08 4.89
CA ILE A 146 16.74 0.62 3.86
C ILE A 146 17.47 1.86 4.39
N LYS A 147 18.39 1.64 5.33
CA LYS A 147 19.23 2.66 5.96
C LYS A 147 20.68 2.43 5.59
N THR A 148 21.02 2.69 4.34
CA THR A 148 22.34 2.39 3.79
C THR A 148 23.18 3.65 3.64
N ASN A 149 24.50 3.46 3.64
CA ASN A 149 25.50 4.53 3.53
C ASN A 149 26.03 4.73 2.09
N ASN A 150 25.58 3.93 1.12
CA ASN A 150 25.91 4.10 -0.29
C ASN A 150 24.75 3.64 -1.20
N TRP A 151 24.79 4.07 -2.46
CA TRP A 151 23.78 3.77 -3.47
C TRP A 151 23.69 2.27 -3.80
N GLU A 152 24.83 1.59 -3.94
CA GLU A 152 24.87 0.17 -4.30
C GLU A 152 24.11 -0.71 -3.30
N ASN A 153 24.34 -0.48 -2.01
CA ASN A 153 23.62 -1.14 -0.93
C ASN A 153 22.13 -0.75 -0.95
N CYS A 154 21.80 0.53 -1.15
CA CYS A 154 20.41 0.98 -1.24
C CYS A 154 19.64 0.21 -2.33
N LEU A 155 20.24 0.16 -3.53
CA LEU A 155 19.70 -0.56 -4.67
C LEU A 155 19.60 -2.07 -4.38
N GLY A 156 20.60 -2.65 -3.70
CA GLY A 156 20.58 -4.04 -3.20
C GLY A 156 19.37 -4.33 -2.31
N HIS A 157 19.10 -3.46 -1.34
CA HIS A 157 17.95 -3.59 -0.44
C HIS A 157 16.61 -3.38 -1.15
N LEU A 158 16.50 -2.40 -2.06
CA LEU A 158 15.31 -2.19 -2.88
C LEU A 158 15.00 -3.44 -3.73
N ARG A 159 16.03 -4.03 -4.36
CA ARG A 159 15.92 -5.29 -5.09
C ARG A 159 15.41 -6.42 -4.23
N GLN A 160 15.90 -6.54 -2.99
CA GLN A 160 15.41 -7.55 -2.05
C GLN A 160 13.93 -7.34 -1.71
N VAL A 161 13.51 -6.10 -1.42
CA VAL A 161 12.13 -5.77 -1.07
C VAL A 161 11.18 -6.11 -2.23
N ILE A 162 11.53 -5.70 -3.45
CA ILE A 162 10.76 -5.99 -4.66
C ILE A 162 10.72 -7.50 -4.92
N ALA A 163 11.87 -8.19 -4.85
CA ALA A 163 11.94 -9.63 -5.10
C ALA A 163 11.09 -10.44 -4.11
N THR A 164 11.08 -10.06 -2.82
CA THR A 164 10.22 -10.69 -1.81
C THR A 164 8.74 -10.49 -2.13
N GLU A 165 8.35 -9.32 -2.62
CA GLU A 165 6.96 -9.07 -2.99
C GLU A 165 6.57 -9.79 -4.30
N CYS A 166 7.47 -9.89 -5.28
CA CYS A 166 7.26 -10.74 -6.45
C CYS A 166 7.13 -12.22 -6.05
N TYR A 167 7.95 -12.71 -5.11
CA TYR A 167 7.84 -14.08 -4.61
C TYR A 167 6.46 -14.38 -4.02
N ARG A 168 5.85 -13.43 -3.31
CA ARG A 168 4.49 -13.58 -2.78
C ARG A 168 3.44 -13.79 -3.88
N HIS A 169 3.69 -13.27 -5.08
CA HIS A 169 2.83 -13.40 -6.25
C HIS A 169 3.35 -14.44 -7.26
N GLU A 170 4.09 -15.45 -6.79
CA GLU A 170 4.65 -16.51 -7.64
C GLU A 170 3.58 -17.27 -8.45
N TRP A 171 2.34 -17.31 -7.94
CA TRP A 171 1.17 -17.87 -8.62
C TRP A 171 0.87 -17.20 -9.98
N LEU A 172 1.40 -16.01 -10.26
CA LEU A 172 1.32 -15.37 -11.59
C LEU A 172 2.02 -16.20 -12.69
N LEU A 173 2.94 -17.08 -12.32
CA LEU A 173 3.58 -18.00 -13.27
C LEU A 173 2.64 -19.10 -13.76
N ASP A 174 1.52 -19.32 -13.07
CA ASP A 174 0.52 -20.31 -13.43
C ASP A 174 -0.48 -19.76 -14.47
N GLY A 175 -1.11 -20.65 -15.23
CA GLY A 175 -2.34 -20.33 -15.97
C GLY A 175 -2.22 -19.39 -17.18
N ASN A 176 -1.04 -19.28 -17.82
CA ASN A 176 -0.80 -18.41 -18.98
C ASN A 176 -1.12 -16.92 -18.73
N ILE A 177 -1.05 -16.47 -17.49
CA ILE A 177 -1.23 -15.05 -17.15
C ILE A 177 -0.10 -14.23 -17.77
N LEU A 178 1.14 -14.69 -17.64
CA LEU A 178 2.34 -14.06 -18.18
C LEU A 178 2.72 -14.72 -19.53
N ASN A 179 3.13 -13.91 -20.51
CA ASN A 179 3.78 -14.43 -21.71
C ASN A 179 5.23 -14.86 -21.41
N ALA A 180 5.93 -15.47 -22.37
CA ALA A 180 7.28 -16.00 -22.18
C ALA A 180 8.30 -14.94 -21.70
N GLU A 181 8.29 -13.75 -22.32
CA GLU A 181 9.20 -12.64 -21.95
C GLU A 181 8.89 -12.11 -20.54
N GLU A 182 7.61 -11.97 -20.20
CA GLU A 182 7.17 -11.54 -18.87
C GLU A 182 7.51 -12.58 -17.79
N GLN A 183 7.42 -13.87 -18.11
CA GLN A 183 7.84 -14.94 -17.20
C GLN A 183 9.33 -14.87 -16.92
N GLU A 184 10.16 -14.68 -17.95
CA GLU A 184 11.61 -14.53 -17.79
C GLU A 184 11.95 -13.31 -16.92
N LEU A 185 11.34 -12.16 -17.20
CA LEU A 185 11.52 -10.94 -16.41
C LEU A 185 11.05 -11.13 -14.95
N PHE A 186 9.88 -11.73 -14.73
CA PHE A 186 9.37 -12.03 -13.40
C PHE A 186 10.35 -12.91 -12.62
N LEU A 187 10.87 -13.97 -13.24
CA LEU A 187 11.86 -14.88 -12.64
C LEU A 187 13.20 -14.18 -12.39
N ALA A 188 13.61 -13.22 -13.23
CA ALA A 188 14.80 -12.42 -13.03
C ALA A 188 14.65 -11.48 -11.82
N ILE A 189 13.51 -10.79 -11.68
CA ILE A 189 13.21 -9.92 -10.53
C ILE A 189 13.14 -10.74 -9.25
N LYS A 190 12.31 -11.81 -9.23
CA LYS A 190 12.17 -12.74 -8.10
C LYS A 190 13.51 -13.34 -7.69
N GLY A 191 14.34 -13.69 -8.68
CA GLY A 191 15.67 -14.25 -8.48
C GLY A 191 16.76 -13.22 -8.13
N ARG A 192 16.43 -11.93 -8.02
CA ARG A 192 17.38 -10.83 -7.78
C ARG A 192 18.50 -10.73 -8.83
N ARG A 193 18.21 -11.15 -10.06
CA ARG A 193 19.12 -11.11 -11.22
C ARG A 193 18.76 -10.02 -12.23
N ALA A 194 17.63 -9.35 -12.06
CA ALA A 194 17.23 -8.23 -12.90
C ALA A 194 18.27 -7.08 -12.82
N SER A 195 18.56 -6.52 -13.99
CA SER A 195 19.36 -5.31 -14.15
C SER A 195 18.71 -4.11 -13.44
N GLN A 196 19.45 -3.02 -13.28
CA GLN A 196 18.89 -1.79 -12.69
C GLN A 196 17.70 -1.26 -13.52
N TYR A 197 17.83 -1.25 -14.85
CA TYR A 197 16.77 -0.81 -15.77
C TYR A 197 15.47 -1.61 -15.60
N GLU A 198 15.59 -2.95 -15.52
CA GLU A 198 14.43 -3.82 -15.29
C GLU A 198 13.83 -3.63 -13.90
N LEU A 199 14.66 -3.36 -12.89
CA LEU A 199 14.21 -3.12 -11.53
C LEU A 199 13.44 -1.79 -11.39
N GLU A 200 13.83 -0.75 -12.13
CA GLU A 200 13.11 0.53 -12.14
C GLU A 200 11.67 0.39 -12.65
N ALA A 201 11.43 -0.53 -13.59
CA ALA A 201 10.11 -0.82 -14.15
C ALA A 201 9.34 -1.94 -13.42
N SER A 202 9.99 -2.69 -12.51
CA SER A 202 9.47 -3.95 -11.98
C SER A 202 8.15 -3.81 -11.22
N LEU A 203 7.98 -2.73 -10.46
CA LEU A 203 6.73 -2.50 -9.74
C LEU A 203 5.59 -2.23 -10.72
N SER A 204 5.81 -1.41 -11.74
CA SER A 204 4.81 -1.15 -12.79
C SER A 204 4.39 -2.45 -13.48
N HIS A 205 5.36 -3.31 -13.82
CA HIS A 205 5.08 -4.62 -14.39
C HIS A 205 4.23 -5.50 -13.45
N LEU A 206 4.62 -5.60 -12.17
CA LEU A 206 3.86 -6.38 -11.18
C LEU A 206 2.41 -5.91 -11.05
N LEU A 207 2.18 -4.59 -11.03
CA LEU A 207 0.82 -4.04 -10.97
C LEU A 207 -0.01 -4.43 -12.21
N ILE A 208 0.57 -4.33 -13.41
CA ILE A 208 -0.10 -4.71 -14.67
C ILE A 208 -0.44 -6.20 -14.67
N TRP A 209 0.49 -7.05 -14.26
CA TRP A 209 0.29 -8.50 -14.22
C TRP A 209 -0.80 -8.89 -13.23
N LEU A 210 -0.84 -8.28 -12.06
CA LEU A 210 -1.90 -8.50 -11.07
C LEU A 210 -3.26 -8.03 -11.56
N GLU A 211 -3.34 -6.85 -12.20
CA GLU A 211 -4.59 -6.36 -12.78
C GLU A 211 -5.10 -7.33 -13.87
N ARG A 212 -4.21 -7.78 -14.76
CA ARG A 212 -4.54 -8.76 -15.82
C ARG A 212 -5.01 -10.10 -15.25
N ALA A 213 -4.33 -10.59 -14.20
CA ALA A 213 -4.64 -11.87 -13.58
C ALA A 213 -5.98 -11.87 -12.83
N THR A 214 -6.32 -10.75 -12.21
CA THR A 214 -7.45 -10.67 -11.28
C THR A 214 -8.68 -9.99 -11.85
N GLY A 215 -8.53 -9.19 -12.91
CA GLY A 215 -9.57 -8.29 -13.42
C GLY A 215 -9.88 -7.12 -12.48
N GLU A 216 -9.13 -6.97 -11.39
CA GLU A 216 -9.33 -5.97 -10.35
C GLU A 216 -8.16 -5.00 -10.30
N ARG A 217 -8.44 -3.76 -9.87
CA ARG A 217 -7.39 -2.76 -9.64
C ARG A 217 -6.50 -3.17 -8.46
N VAL A 218 -5.23 -2.82 -8.54
CA VAL A 218 -4.24 -3.13 -7.50
C VAL A 218 -4.12 -2.00 -6.49
N VAL A 219 -4.11 -2.35 -5.21
CA VAL A 219 -3.85 -1.40 -4.11
C VAL A 219 -2.36 -1.46 -3.74
N LEU A 220 -1.61 -0.41 -4.03
CA LEU A 220 -0.18 -0.29 -3.70
C LEU A 220 0.02 0.45 -2.37
N LEU A 221 0.53 -0.22 -1.36
CA LEU A 221 0.83 0.33 -0.04
C LEU A 221 2.35 0.35 0.19
N ILE A 222 2.89 1.51 0.53
CA ILE A 222 4.33 1.69 0.80
C ILE A 222 4.50 2.30 2.19
N ASP A 223 5.14 1.56 3.09
CA ASP A 223 5.49 2.03 4.43
C ASP A 223 6.92 2.58 4.48
N GLU A 224 7.12 3.61 5.30
CA GLU A 224 8.42 4.28 5.50
C GLU A 224 9.13 4.71 4.19
N TYR A 225 8.34 5.15 3.19
CA TYR A 225 8.84 5.55 1.86
C TYR A 225 9.94 6.61 1.89
N ASP A 226 9.98 7.42 2.96
CA ASP A 226 10.95 8.50 3.16
C ASP A 226 12.28 8.01 3.72
N THR A 227 12.38 6.76 4.20
CA THR A 227 13.59 6.23 4.81
C THR A 227 14.79 6.18 3.85
N PRO A 228 14.69 5.60 2.63
CA PRO A 228 15.81 5.60 1.68
C PRO A 228 16.21 7.01 1.23
N ILE A 229 15.23 7.92 1.08
CA ILE A 229 15.46 9.31 0.65
C ILE A 229 16.28 10.04 1.72
N HIS A 230 15.90 9.91 3.00
CA HIS A 230 16.65 10.50 4.10
C HIS A 230 18.05 9.91 4.24
N ALA A 231 18.21 8.59 4.08
CA ALA A 231 19.51 7.94 4.13
C ALA A 231 20.44 8.44 3.00
N GLY A 232 19.90 8.59 1.79
CA GLY A 232 20.64 9.10 0.64
C GLY A 232 21.06 10.55 0.81
N TYR A 233 20.19 11.41 1.36
CA TYR A 233 20.54 12.79 1.67
C TYR A 233 21.66 12.88 2.71
N GLN A 234 21.62 12.06 3.76
CA GLN A 234 22.66 12.04 4.80
C GLN A 234 24.01 11.47 4.32
N SER A 235 23.97 10.60 3.31
CA SER A 235 25.14 9.86 2.84
C SER A 235 25.68 10.34 1.50
N GLY A 236 25.20 11.50 1.00
CA GLY A 236 25.70 12.12 -0.22
C GLY A 236 25.39 11.36 -1.51
N PHE A 237 24.25 10.66 -1.60
CA PHE A 237 23.91 9.89 -2.83
C PHE A 237 23.69 10.78 -4.07
N TYR A 238 23.44 12.07 -3.83
CA TYR A 238 23.06 13.04 -4.85
C TYR A 238 24.19 14.04 -5.16
N GLU A 239 25.38 13.84 -4.56
CA GLU A 239 26.59 14.63 -4.81
C GLU A 239 27.45 14.01 -5.93
#